data_AF-A0A0C9SNF7-F1
#
_entry.id   AF-A0A0C9SNF7-F1
#
_cell.length_a   1.000
_cell.length_b   1.000
_cell.length_c   1.000
_cell.angle_alpha   90.00
_cell.angle_beta   90.00
_cell.angle_gamma   90.00
#
_symmetry.space_group_name_H-M   'P 1'
#
loop_
_entity.id
_entity.type
_entity.pdbx_description
1 polymer ?
#
loop_
_entity_poly.entity_id
_entity_poly.type
_entity_poly.pdbx_seq_one_letter_code
_entity_poly.pdbx_strand_id
1 'polypeptide(L)'
;MSFFNISMPCQDLLFPPEQASRLPLVHAILWELAELSFRSDLLALDKALVPQLWDAPTRKAQYLVVFSSEVIGGMWDTPLPQQHQGLFWGTLSNLRALDFADAFRLLLSAWPSAPRGIEEPLLVTIPQNKLQKKVNMLMEFYVQTFFFSTGRPPVVPRGYPGS
;
A
#
# COMPACT_ATOMS: atom_id res chain seq x y z
N MET A 1 -13.66 6.50 65.80
CA MET A 1 -13.93 6.36 64.34
C MET A 1 -13.34 7.56 63.64
N SER A 2 -12.20 7.39 62.97
CA SER A 2 -11.70 8.33 61.95
C SER A 2 -11.06 7.50 60.86
N PHE A 3 -11.78 7.37 59.74
CA PHE A 3 -11.23 6.84 58.50
C PHE A 3 -10.43 7.97 57.84
N PHE A 4 -9.14 7.77 57.62
CA PHE A 4 -8.36 8.60 56.70
C PHE A 4 -8.87 8.32 55.29
N ASN A 5 -9.56 9.30 54.71
CA ASN A 5 -9.99 9.29 53.33
C ASN A 5 -8.82 9.82 52.48
N ILE A 6 -8.08 8.92 51.82
CA ILE A 6 -7.07 9.31 50.83
C ILE A 6 -7.84 9.64 49.56
N SER A 7 -8.20 10.90 49.39
CA SER A 7 -8.61 11.43 48.09
C SER A 7 -7.34 11.86 47.35
N MET A 8 -6.84 11.01 46.48
CA MET A 8 -5.88 11.43 45.45
C MET A 8 -6.66 12.26 44.42
N PRO A 9 -6.31 13.54 44.17
CA PRO A 9 -6.72 14.16 42.92
C PRO A 9 -5.92 13.47 41.82
N CYS A 10 -6.65 12.85 40.89
CA CYS A 10 -6.13 12.41 39.60
C CYS A 10 -5.63 13.67 38.90
N GLN A 11 -4.35 14.01 39.10
CA GLN A 11 -3.70 15.08 38.38
C GLN A 11 -3.59 14.63 36.92
N ASP A 12 -4.33 15.35 36.10
CA ASP A 12 -4.21 15.43 34.65
C ASP A 12 -2.77 15.14 34.20
N LEU A 13 -2.56 13.96 33.61
CA LEU A 13 -1.44 13.71 32.71
C LEU A 13 -1.68 14.53 31.45
N LEU A 14 -1.54 15.85 31.59
CA LEU A 14 -1.52 16.79 30.49
C LEU A 14 -0.20 16.56 29.76
N PHE A 15 -0.22 15.68 28.76
CA PHE A 15 0.88 15.56 27.83
C PHE A 15 1.17 16.94 27.23
N PRO A 16 2.45 17.37 27.17
CA PRO A 16 2.78 18.68 26.61
C PRO A 16 2.30 18.75 25.15
N PRO A 17 1.86 19.93 24.66
CA PRO A 17 1.31 20.10 23.31
C PRO A 17 2.30 19.72 22.17
N GLU A 18 3.57 19.54 22.51
CA GLU A 18 4.63 19.08 21.61
C GLU A 18 4.58 17.57 21.28
N GLN A 19 3.79 16.76 21.99
CA GLN A 19 3.60 15.34 21.67
C GLN A 19 2.46 15.10 20.67
N ALA A 20 1.46 15.98 20.62
CA ALA A 20 0.35 15.88 19.68
C ALA A 20 0.80 16.07 18.22
N SER A 21 1.86 16.85 17.98
CA SER A 21 2.44 17.10 16.66
C SER A 21 3.36 15.98 16.14
N ARG A 22 3.82 15.07 17.01
CA ARG A 22 4.74 13.98 16.64
C ARG A 22 4.02 12.76 16.07
N LEU A 23 2.79 12.49 16.52
CA LEU A 23 2.01 11.33 16.07
C LEU A 23 1.70 11.36 14.56
N PRO A 24 1.29 12.50 13.95
CA PRO A 24 1.09 12.58 12.51
C PRO A 24 2.37 12.33 11.71
N LEU A 25 3.51 12.88 12.16
CA LEU A 25 4.80 12.68 11.51
C LEU A 25 5.27 11.23 11.60
N VAL A 26 5.18 10.61 12.78
CA VAL A 26 5.54 9.20 12.97
C VAL A 26 4.68 8.30 12.10
N HIS A 27 3.37 8.53 12.03
CA HIS A 27 2.51 7.75 11.15
C HIS A 27 2.85 7.94 9.67
N ALA A 28 3.17 9.17 9.25
CA ALA A 28 3.57 9.44 7.87
C ALA A 28 4.89 8.75 7.50
N ILE A 29 5.88 8.76 8.40
CA ILE A 29 7.14 8.04 8.22
C ILE A 29 6.90 6.52 8.16
N LEU A 30 6.09 5.97 9.07
CA LEU A 30 5.76 4.53 9.04
C LEU A 30 5.01 4.12 7.78
N TRP A 31 4.15 5.01 7.26
CA TRP A 31 3.48 4.81 5.99
C TRP A 31 4.46 4.84 4.82
N GLU A 32 5.36 5.82 4.77
CA GLU A 32 6.38 5.94 3.73
C GLU A 32 7.31 4.72 3.72
N LEU A 33 7.76 4.27 4.89
CA LEU A 33 8.56 3.06 5.04
C LEU A 33 7.81 1.82 4.57
N ALA A 34 6.51 1.70 4.87
CA ALA A 34 5.70 0.57 4.40
C ALA A 34 5.54 0.58 2.88
N GLU A 35 5.30 1.74 2.27
CA GLU A 35 5.16 1.89 0.82
C GLU A 35 6.50 1.62 0.09
N LEU A 36 7.63 2.12 0.61
CA LEU A 36 8.98 1.80 0.11
C LEU A 36 9.29 0.30 0.20
N SER A 37 8.92 -0.32 1.32
CA SER A 37 9.13 -1.75 1.54
C SER A 37 8.28 -2.57 0.57
N PHE A 38 7.00 -2.22 0.39
CA PHE A 38 6.12 -2.88 -0.58
C PHE A 38 6.65 -2.78 -2.01
N ARG A 39 7.09 -1.58 -2.45
CA ARG A 39 7.73 -1.38 -3.75
C ARG A 39 8.94 -2.29 -3.93
N SER A 40 9.82 -2.31 -2.93
CA SER A 40 11.05 -3.12 -2.97
C SER A 40 10.75 -4.62 -3.02
N ASP A 41 9.82 -5.09 -2.18
CA ASP A 41 9.36 -6.49 -2.14
C ASP A 41 8.72 -6.90 -3.48
N LEU A 42 7.86 -6.06 -4.05
CA LEU A 42 7.21 -6.30 -5.34
C LEU A 42 8.24 -6.37 -6.48
N LEU A 43 9.19 -5.44 -6.52
CA LEU A 43 10.26 -5.40 -7.52
C LEU A 43 11.15 -6.65 -7.45
N ALA A 44 11.57 -7.02 -6.25
CA ALA A 44 12.43 -8.19 -6.03
C ALA A 44 11.70 -9.47 -6.45
N LEU A 45 10.44 -9.61 -6.06
CA LEU A 45 9.63 -10.78 -6.43
C LEU A 45 9.38 -10.84 -7.94
N ASP A 46 9.02 -9.73 -8.58
CA ASP A 46 8.79 -9.69 -10.02
C ASP A 46 10.03 -10.12 -10.82
N LYS A 47 11.20 -9.63 -10.42
CA LYS A 47 12.49 -10.03 -11.03
C LYS A 47 12.82 -11.50 -10.81
N ALA A 48 12.47 -12.06 -9.65
CA ALA A 48 12.73 -13.45 -9.35
C ALA A 48 11.81 -14.40 -10.14
N LEU A 49 10.55 -14.03 -10.34
CA LEU A 49 9.55 -14.87 -11.01
C LEU A 49 9.64 -14.83 -12.53
N VAL A 50 9.93 -13.64 -13.10
CA VAL A 50 9.97 -13.42 -14.55
C VAL A 50 11.24 -12.67 -14.99
N PRO A 51 12.45 -13.19 -14.65
CA PRO A 51 13.71 -12.50 -14.94
C PRO A 51 13.87 -12.15 -16.43
N GLN A 52 13.41 -13.02 -17.33
CA GLN A 52 13.47 -12.82 -18.77
C GLN A 52 12.69 -11.59 -19.28
N LEU A 53 11.68 -11.11 -18.54
CA LEU A 53 10.94 -9.91 -18.93
C LEU A 53 11.68 -8.62 -18.57
N TRP A 54 12.64 -8.68 -17.64
CA TRP A 54 13.40 -7.51 -17.17
C TRP A 54 14.53 -7.08 -18.10
N ASP A 55 14.88 -7.90 -19.09
CA ASP A 55 15.80 -7.52 -20.17
C ASP A 55 15.19 -6.49 -21.12
N ALA A 56 13.85 -6.40 -21.17
CA ALA A 56 13.13 -5.41 -21.95
C ALA A 56 12.79 -4.15 -21.12
N PRO A 57 13.00 -2.93 -21.66
CA PRO A 57 12.67 -1.69 -20.96
C PRO A 57 11.17 -1.57 -20.62
N THR A 58 10.31 -2.26 -21.37
CA THR A 58 8.86 -2.29 -21.17
C THR A 58 8.46 -2.78 -19.78
N ARG A 59 9.15 -3.78 -19.21
CA ARG A 59 8.78 -4.33 -17.89
C ARG A 59 9.01 -3.34 -16.76
N LYS A 60 10.12 -2.60 -16.83
CA LYS A 60 10.41 -1.51 -15.89
C LYS A 60 9.33 -0.42 -15.96
N ALA A 61 8.88 -0.06 -17.17
CA ALA A 61 7.80 0.91 -17.35
C ALA A 61 6.48 0.41 -16.74
N GLN A 62 6.11 -0.85 -16.98
CA GLN A 62 4.92 -1.47 -16.36
C GLN A 62 4.97 -1.43 -14.84
N TYR A 63 6.12 -1.78 -14.24
CA TYR A 63 6.33 -1.72 -12.79
C TYR A 63 6.16 -0.29 -12.25
N LEU A 64 6.73 0.71 -12.92
CA LEU A 64 6.66 2.10 -12.46
C LEU A 64 5.24 2.66 -12.45
N VAL A 65 4.39 2.27 -13.42
CA VAL A 65 3.00 2.74 -13.53
C VAL A 65 2.08 2.20 -12.42
N VAL A 66 2.48 1.13 -11.72
CA VAL A 66 1.77 0.62 -10.52
C VAL A 66 1.70 1.69 -9.43
N PHE A 67 2.66 2.60 -9.39
CA PHE A 67 2.84 3.57 -8.33
C PHE A 67 2.63 4.99 -8.83
N SER A 68 2.08 5.84 -7.97
CA SER A 68 2.14 7.29 -8.22
C SER A 68 3.59 7.77 -8.10
N SER A 69 4.10 8.39 -9.15
CA SER A 69 5.42 9.03 -9.16
C SER A 69 5.51 10.21 -8.18
N GLU A 70 4.38 10.77 -7.77
CA GLU A 70 4.28 11.91 -6.85
C GLU A 70 4.47 11.49 -5.38
N VAL A 71 4.37 10.19 -5.09
CA VAL A 71 4.15 9.71 -3.72
C VAL A 71 5.45 9.38 -2.99
N ILE A 72 6.43 8.76 -3.66
CA ILE A 72 7.71 8.36 -3.04
C ILE A 72 8.82 8.34 -4.09
N GLY A 73 9.92 9.04 -3.81
CA GLY A 73 11.15 9.04 -4.64
C GLY A 73 11.53 10.38 -5.28
N GLY A 74 10.83 11.47 -4.94
CA GLY A 74 11.30 12.83 -5.24
C GLY A 74 12.49 13.24 -4.37
N MET A 75 13.07 14.42 -4.62
CA MET A 75 14.05 15.01 -3.70
C MET A 75 13.43 15.12 -2.29
N TRP A 76 14.28 15.18 -1.26
CA TRP A 76 13.91 15.28 0.17
C TRP A 76 12.98 16.47 0.53
N ASP A 77 12.68 17.33 -0.45
CA ASP A 77 11.79 18.49 -0.38
C ASP A 77 10.35 18.21 -0.89
N THR A 78 10.08 17.01 -1.41
CA THR A 78 8.73 16.66 -1.88
C THR A 78 7.81 16.54 -0.67
N PRO A 79 6.71 17.34 -0.60
CA PRO A 79 5.81 17.29 0.54
C PRO A 79 5.13 15.94 0.62
N LEU A 80 4.93 15.44 1.85
CA LEU A 80 4.11 14.25 2.10
C LEU A 80 2.73 14.43 1.45
N PRO A 81 2.17 13.36 0.84
CA PRO A 81 0.86 13.44 0.22
C PRO A 81 -0.19 13.83 1.26
N GLN A 82 -1.03 14.81 0.93
CA GLN A 82 -2.10 15.28 1.81
C GLN A 82 -3.37 14.40 1.73
N GLN A 83 -3.41 13.45 0.81
CA GLN A 83 -4.55 12.58 0.56
C GLN A 83 -4.08 11.18 0.16
N HIS A 84 -4.96 10.19 0.30
CA HIS A 84 -4.74 8.86 -0.21
C HIS A 84 -4.43 8.88 -1.72
N GLN A 85 -3.22 8.50 -2.07
CA GLN A 85 -2.83 8.23 -3.44
C GLN A 85 -2.04 6.93 -3.47
N GLY A 86 -2.36 6.06 -4.44
CA GLY A 86 -1.62 4.83 -4.66
C GLY A 86 -2.51 3.62 -4.83
N LEU A 87 -1.85 2.46 -4.87
CA LEU A 87 -2.47 1.18 -5.16
C LEU A 87 -3.53 0.81 -4.12
N PHE A 88 -4.75 0.56 -4.58
CA PHE A 88 -5.94 0.17 -3.80
C PHE A 88 -6.48 1.19 -2.80
N TRP A 89 -6.08 2.46 -2.91
CA TRP A 89 -6.62 3.52 -2.06
C TRP A 89 -7.44 4.55 -2.83
N GLY A 90 -8.59 4.88 -2.25
CA GLY A 90 -9.68 5.59 -2.92
C GLY A 90 -10.80 4.64 -3.32
N THR A 91 -11.98 5.20 -3.57
CA THR A 91 -13.10 4.43 -4.13
C THR A 91 -12.69 3.91 -5.51
N LEU A 92 -12.96 2.64 -5.83
CA LEU A 92 -12.65 2.08 -7.16
C LEU A 92 -13.48 2.73 -8.30
N SER A 93 -14.37 3.68 -7.97
CA SER A 93 -14.99 4.61 -8.91
C SER A 93 -14.09 5.79 -9.30
N ASN A 94 -12.99 6.02 -8.58
CA ASN A 94 -11.94 6.96 -8.97
C ASN A 94 -11.08 6.31 -10.05
N LEU A 95 -11.07 6.93 -11.24
CA LEU A 95 -10.32 6.44 -12.40
C LEU A 95 -8.83 6.26 -12.11
N ARG A 96 -8.20 7.15 -11.34
CA ARG A 96 -6.77 7.01 -11.02
C ARG A 96 -6.49 5.79 -10.13
N ALA A 97 -7.34 5.53 -9.14
CA ALA A 97 -7.19 4.36 -8.27
C ALA A 97 -7.38 3.06 -9.07
N LEU A 98 -8.30 3.08 -10.04
CA LEU A 98 -8.53 1.98 -10.96
C LEU A 98 -7.33 1.75 -11.89
N ASP A 99 -6.73 2.82 -12.43
CA ASP A 99 -5.55 2.72 -13.30
C ASP A 99 -4.36 2.07 -12.58
N PHE A 100 -4.09 2.45 -11.33
CA PHE A 100 -3.04 1.80 -10.51
C PHE A 100 -3.36 0.32 -10.26
N ALA A 101 -4.61 0.00 -9.95
CA ALA A 101 -5.04 -1.39 -9.75
C ALA A 101 -4.92 -2.23 -11.04
N ASP A 102 -5.24 -1.66 -12.20
CA ASP A 102 -5.10 -2.35 -13.49
C ASP A 102 -3.63 -2.52 -13.89
N ALA A 103 -2.79 -1.52 -13.62
CA ALA A 103 -1.34 -1.64 -13.82
C ALA A 103 -0.74 -2.76 -12.95
N PHE A 104 -1.16 -2.86 -11.69
CA PHE A 104 -0.76 -3.94 -10.80
C PHE A 104 -1.25 -5.30 -11.29
N ARG A 105 -2.50 -5.39 -11.74
CA ARG A 105 -3.06 -6.58 -12.38
C ARG A 105 -2.21 -7.02 -13.58
N LEU A 106 -1.86 -6.10 -14.47
CA LEU A 106 -1.04 -6.36 -15.66
C LEU A 106 0.38 -6.83 -15.28
N LEU A 107 0.94 -6.30 -14.19
CA LEU A 107 2.21 -6.77 -13.67
C LEU A 107 2.09 -8.25 -13.22
N LEU A 108 1.10 -8.54 -12.37
CA LEU A 108 0.86 -9.87 -11.82
C LEU A 108 0.44 -10.91 -12.86
N SER A 109 -0.22 -10.51 -13.96
CA SER A 109 -0.69 -11.46 -14.99
C SER A 109 0.45 -12.18 -15.71
N ALA A 110 1.67 -11.65 -15.64
CA ALA A 110 2.85 -12.31 -16.20
C ALA A 110 3.44 -13.37 -15.27
N TRP A 111 3.01 -13.44 -14.00
CA TRP A 111 3.57 -14.35 -13.01
C TRP A 111 3.13 -15.80 -13.25
N PRO A 112 3.97 -16.78 -12.88
CA PRO A 112 3.55 -18.18 -12.88
C PRO A 112 2.29 -18.37 -12.03
N SER A 113 1.39 -19.24 -12.49
CA SER A 113 0.15 -19.60 -11.78
C SER A 113 -0.83 -18.44 -11.54
N ALA A 114 -0.72 -17.35 -12.30
CA ALA A 114 -1.69 -16.26 -12.24
C ALA A 114 -3.12 -16.79 -12.49
N PRO A 115 -4.10 -16.53 -11.58
CA PRO A 115 -5.46 -16.99 -11.78
C PRO A 115 -6.10 -16.36 -13.01
N ARG A 116 -6.89 -17.14 -13.75
CA ARG A 116 -7.55 -16.74 -15.02
C ARG A 116 -8.36 -15.43 -14.91
N GLY A 117 -8.87 -15.09 -13.73
CA GLY A 117 -9.61 -13.85 -13.52
C GLY A 117 -8.76 -12.56 -13.50
N ILE A 118 -7.42 -12.66 -13.45
CA ILE A 118 -6.46 -11.54 -13.47
C ILE A 118 -6.17 -11.06 -14.90
N GLU A 119 -6.42 -11.88 -15.92
CA GLU A 119 -6.12 -11.50 -17.31
C GLU A 119 -7.04 -10.37 -17.83
N GLU A 120 -8.26 -10.29 -17.30
CA GLU A 120 -9.27 -9.32 -17.71
C GLU A 120 -9.02 -7.92 -17.10
N PRO A 121 -9.01 -6.85 -17.91
CA PRO A 121 -8.88 -5.48 -17.43
C PRO A 121 -9.90 -5.08 -16.37
N LEU A 122 -9.48 -4.22 -15.45
CA LEU A 122 -10.34 -3.56 -14.48
C LEU A 122 -10.96 -2.32 -15.13
N LEU A 123 -12.28 -2.38 -15.38
CA LEU A 123 -13.02 -1.31 -16.06
C LEU A 123 -14.02 -0.65 -15.12
N VAL A 124 -14.23 0.66 -15.30
CA VAL A 124 -15.19 1.45 -14.52
C VAL A 124 -16.64 0.99 -14.70
N THR A 125 -16.93 0.29 -15.80
CA THR A 125 -18.24 -0.30 -16.10
C THR A 125 -18.54 -1.54 -15.26
N ILE A 126 -17.53 -2.13 -14.61
CA ILE A 126 -17.71 -3.29 -13.74
C ILE A 126 -18.39 -2.83 -12.44
N PRO A 127 -19.45 -3.52 -11.99
CA PRO A 127 -20.07 -3.24 -10.70
C PRO A 127 -19.05 -3.23 -9.55
N GLN A 128 -19.11 -2.23 -8.66
CA GLN A 128 -18.11 -2.00 -7.62
C GLN A 128 -17.85 -3.23 -6.73
N ASN A 129 -18.89 -4.02 -6.41
CA ASN A 129 -18.74 -5.25 -5.63
C ASN A 129 -17.91 -6.32 -6.36
N LYS A 130 -18.04 -6.43 -7.69
CA LYS A 130 -17.23 -7.33 -8.52
C LYS A 130 -15.80 -6.81 -8.65
N LEU A 131 -15.65 -5.49 -8.80
CA LEU A 131 -14.35 -4.84 -8.88
C LEU A 131 -13.54 -5.03 -7.59
N GLN A 132 -14.18 -4.86 -6.43
CA GLN A 132 -13.56 -5.13 -5.14
C GLN A 132 -13.14 -6.60 -4.99
N LYS A 133 -13.97 -7.55 -5.43
CA LYS A 133 -13.60 -8.98 -5.44
C LYS A 133 -12.36 -9.25 -6.29
N LYS A 134 -12.26 -8.63 -7.47
CA LYS A 134 -11.06 -8.74 -8.32
C LYS A 134 -9.83 -8.17 -7.62
N VAL A 135 -9.94 -6.97 -7.04
CA VAL A 135 -8.84 -6.35 -6.28
C VAL A 135 -8.38 -7.22 -5.11
N ASN A 136 -9.30 -7.78 -4.34
CA ASN A 136 -8.96 -8.69 -3.24
C ASN A 136 -8.22 -9.93 -3.76
N MET A 137 -8.67 -10.51 -4.87
CA MET A 137 -7.99 -11.65 -5.51
C MET A 137 -6.56 -11.29 -5.98
N LEU A 138 -6.33 -10.08 -6.49
CA LEU A 138 -4.97 -9.61 -6.83
C LEU A 138 -4.07 -9.56 -5.60
N MET A 139 -4.58 -9.00 -4.51
CA MET A 139 -3.84 -8.90 -3.26
C MET A 139 -3.56 -10.27 -2.63
N GLU A 140 -4.55 -11.16 -2.61
CA GLU A 140 -4.37 -12.53 -2.15
C GLU A 140 -3.32 -13.28 -2.97
N PHE A 141 -3.37 -13.15 -4.30
CA PHE A 141 -2.38 -13.77 -5.19
C PHE A 141 -0.97 -13.22 -4.93
N TYR A 142 -0.81 -11.91 -4.77
CA TYR A 142 0.48 -11.30 -4.41
C TYR A 142 0.99 -11.85 -3.07
N VAL A 143 0.15 -11.84 -2.03
CA VAL A 143 0.54 -12.27 -0.68
C VAL A 143 0.96 -13.73 -0.65
N GLN A 144 0.16 -14.59 -1.28
CA GLN A 144 0.47 -16.03 -1.36
C GLN A 144 1.76 -16.27 -2.13
N THR A 145 1.89 -15.67 -3.32
CA THR A 145 3.08 -15.86 -4.16
C THR A 145 4.35 -15.41 -3.44
N PHE A 146 4.30 -14.25 -2.77
CA PHE A 146 5.42 -13.77 -1.97
C PHE A 146 5.77 -14.71 -0.82
N PHE A 147 4.76 -15.16 -0.06
CA PHE A 147 4.97 -16.05 1.06
C PHE A 147 5.60 -17.38 0.62
N PHE A 148 5.10 -17.99 -0.46
CA PHE A 148 5.65 -19.24 -0.99
C PHE A 148 7.06 -19.06 -1.58
N SER A 149 7.37 -17.89 -2.13
CA SER A 149 8.69 -17.62 -2.72
C SER A 149 9.76 -17.27 -1.68
N THR A 150 9.38 -16.64 -0.57
CA THR A 150 10.34 -16.05 0.39
C THR A 150 10.29 -16.67 1.79
N GLY A 151 9.23 -17.41 2.13
CA GLY A 151 9.00 -17.98 3.46
C GLY A 151 8.55 -16.99 4.52
N ARG A 152 8.25 -15.73 4.16
CA ARG A 152 7.81 -14.67 5.09
C ARG A 152 6.59 -13.91 4.53
N PRO A 153 5.76 -13.27 5.37
CA PRO A 153 4.69 -12.41 4.88
C PRO A 153 5.27 -11.14 4.22
N PRO A 154 4.68 -10.64 3.12
CA PRO A 154 5.08 -9.37 2.53
C PRO A 154 4.57 -8.17 3.34
N VAL A 155 5.16 -7.01 3.07
CA VAL A 155 4.50 -5.73 3.38
C VAL A 155 3.38 -5.50 2.37
N VAL A 156 2.19 -5.15 2.85
CA VAL A 156 1.04 -4.79 2.00
C VAL A 156 0.84 -3.27 1.95
N PRO A 157 0.29 -2.71 0.86
CA PRO A 157 -0.04 -1.29 0.77
C PRO A 157 -0.89 -0.84 1.96
N ARG A 158 -0.57 0.32 2.53
CA ARG A 158 -1.27 0.91 3.69
C ARG A 158 -1.91 2.23 3.31
N GLY A 159 -3.04 2.56 3.94
CA GLY A 159 -3.66 3.87 3.79
C GLY A 159 -2.83 4.95 4.48
N TYR A 160 -2.74 6.12 3.85
CA TYR A 160 -2.10 7.30 4.46
C TYR A 160 -2.80 7.68 5.79
N PRO A 161 -2.07 8.08 6.85
CA PRO A 161 -2.68 8.34 8.15
C PRO A 161 -3.53 9.63 8.18
N GLY A 162 -4.68 9.59 8.87
CA GLY A 162 -5.48 10.79 9.17
C GLY A 162 -6.44 11.24 8.08
N SER A 163 -6.64 10.40 7.07
CA SER A 163 -7.69 10.46 6.05
C SER A 163 -9.08 10.11 6.56
#